data_AF-A0A843C0S9-F1
#
_entry.id   AF-A0A843C0S9-F1
#
_cell.length_a   1.000
_cell.length_b   1.000
_cell.length_c   1.000
_cell.angle_alpha   90.00
_cell.angle_beta   90.00
_cell.angle_gamma   90.00
#
_symmetry.space_group_name_H-M   'P 1'
#
loop_
_entity.id
_entity.type
_entity.pdbx_description
1 polymer ?
#
loop_
_entity_poly.entity_id
_entity_poly.type
_entity_poly.pdbx_seq_one_letter_code
_entity_poly.pdbx_strand_id
1 'polypeptide(L)' 'MNDFDERINEKREALITAIYTKGITDKHTIQISQQLDVLIVEKMRNSNK' A
#
# COMPACT_ATOMS: atom_id res chain seq x y z
N MET A 1 12.65 2.27 -13.46
CA MET A 1 11.54 2.33 -12.49
C MET A 1 12.16 2.15 -11.11
N ASN A 2 11.82 2.96 -10.12
CA ASN A 2 12.44 2.88 -8.79
C ASN A 2 11.82 1.68 -8.05
N ASP A 3 12.65 0.78 -7.48
CA ASP A 3 12.21 -0.42 -6.73
C ASP A 3 11.15 -0.07 -5.66
N PHE A 4 11.28 1.12 -5.07
CA PHE A 4 10.33 1.63 -4.09
C PHE A 4 8.94 1.96 -4.66
N ASP A 5 8.89 2.47 -5.88
CA ASP A 5 7.62 2.80 -6.56
C ASP A 5 6.89 1.54 -7.01
N GLU A 6 7.65 0.52 -7.42
CA GLU A 6 7.11 -0.79 -7.76
C GLU A 6 6.45 -1.44 -6.55
N ARG A 7 7.12 -1.45 -5.40
CA ARG A 7 6.57 -1.98 -4.13
C ARG A 7 5.29 -1.25 -3.68
N ILE A 8 5.19 0.06 -3.90
CA ILE A 8 3.95 0.81 -3.62
C ILE A 8 2.83 0.37 -4.56
N ASN A 9 3.12 0.19 -5.84
CA ASN A 9 2.13 -0.22 -6.83
C ASN A 9 1.63 -1.66 -6.58
N GLU A 10 2.53 -2.60 -6.30
CA GLU A 10 2.17 -3.96 -5.90
C GLU A 10 1.24 -3.95 -4.68
N LYS A 11 1.53 -3.09 -3.69
CA LYS A 11 0.71 -2.99 -2.48
C LYS A 11 -0.66 -2.37 -2.74
N ARG A 12 -0.76 -1.42 -3.68
CA ARG A 12 -2.05 -0.89 -4.15
C ARG A 12 -2.87 -1.97 -4.83
N GLU A 13 -2.29 -2.75 -5.73
CA GLU A 13 -2.99 -3.83 -6.41
C GLU A 13 -3.47 -4.90 -5.43
N ALA A 14 -2.64 -5.25 -4.44
CA ALA A 14 -3.03 -6.15 -3.36
C ALA A 14 -4.20 -5.59 -2.53
N LEU A 15 -4.21 -4.28 -2.23
CA LEU A 15 -5.29 -3.64 -1.49
C LEU A 15 -6.60 -3.67 -2.29
N ILE A 16 -6.54 -3.28 -3.56
CA ILE A 16 -7.69 -3.27 -4.46
C ILE A 16 -8.28 -4.69 -4.54
N THR A 17 -7.43 -5.70 -4.74
CA THR A 17 -7.84 -7.11 -4.78
C THR A 17 -8.49 -7.54 -3.48
N ALA A 18 -7.93 -7.16 -2.32
CA ALA A 18 -8.49 -7.48 -1.01
C ALA A 18 -9.85 -6.81 -0.78
N ILE A 19 -10.02 -5.56 -1.21
CA ILE A 19 -11.30 -4.84 -1.14
C ILE A 19 -12.37 -5.59 -1.94
N TYR A 20 -12.07 -5.98 -3.19
CA TYR A 20 -13.03 -6.68 -4.05
C TYR A 20 -13.36 -8.10 -3.55
N THR A 21 -12.40 -8.79 -2.93
CA THR A 21 -12.57 -10.20 -2.53
C THR A 21 -13.07 -10.38 -1.10
N LYS A 22 -12.73 -9.46 -0.18
CA LYS A 22 -13.02 -9.59 1.26
C LYS A 22 -13.84 -8.44 1.83
N GLY A 23 -13.85 -7.29 1.14
CA GLY A 23 -14.51 -6.08 1.61
C GLY A 23 -13.57 -5.14 2.36
N ILE A 24 -14.00 -3.89 2.50
CA ILE A 24 -13.22 -2.79 3.08
C ILE A 24 -12.99 -2.91 4.59
N THR A 25 -13.89 -3.61 5.30
CA THR A 25 -13.82 -3.79 6.77
C THR A 25 -13.11 -5.08 7.17
N ASP A 26 -12.71 -5.92 6.21
CA ASP A 26 -11.97 -7.13 6.49
C ASP A 26 -10.60 -6.80 7.11
N LYS A 27 -10.22 -7.59 8.12
CA LYS A 27 -8.97 -7.38 8.87
C LYS A 27 -7.74 -7.40 7.97
N HIS A 28 -7.71 -8.26 6.96
CA HIS A 28 -6.60 -8.36 6.03
C HIS A 28 -6.54 -7.14 5.11
N THR A 29 -7.69 -6.69 4.61
CA THR A 29 -7.79 -5.45 3.83
C THR A 29 -7.26 -4.25 4.62
N ILE A 30 -7.65 -4.11 5.89
CA ILE A 30 -7.16 -3.04 6.78
C ILE A 30 -5.64 -3.12 6.96
N GLN A 31 -5.09 -4.32 7.17
CA GLN A 31 -3.64 -4.51 7.32
C GLN A 31 -2.87 -4.10 6.06
N ILE A 32 -3.38 -4.44 4.87
CA ILE A 32 -2.74 -4.02 3.62
C ILE A 32 -2.80 -2.49 3.47
N SER A 33 -3.92 -1.86 3.82
CA SER A 33 -4.06 -0.40 3.80
C SER A 33 -3.00 0.27 4.68
N GLN A 34 -2.85 -0.19 5.92
CA GLN A 34 -1.85 0.37 6.85
C GLN A 34 -0.42 0.20 6.33
N GLN A 35 -0.10 -0.94 5.70
CA GLN A 35 1.21 -1.17 5.11
C GLN A 35 1.48 -0.25 3.92
N LEU A 36 0.47 0.00 3.09
CA LEU A 36 0.56 0.94 1.98
C LEU A 36 0.79 2.38 2.50
N ASP A 37 0.09 2.79 3.56
CA ASP A 37 0.27 4.11 4.16
C ASP A 37 1.71 4.33 4.66
N VAL A 38 2.31 3.31 5.31
CA VAL A 38 3.72 3.37 5.75
C VAL A 38 4.64 3.61 4.56
N LEU A 39 4.49 2.85 3.47
CA LEU A 39 5.33 3.00 2.28
C LEU A 39 5.18 4.40 1.65
N ILE A 40 3.97 4.96 1.60
CA ILE A 40 3.73 6.31 1.08
C ILE A 40 4.44 7.35 1.96
N VAL A 41 4.32 7.25 3.29
CA VAL A 41 4.97 8.17 4.23
C VAL A 41 6.50 8.08 4.10
N GLU A 42 7.06 6.88 3.98
CA GLU A 42 8.49 6.67 3.74
C GLU A 42 8.95 7.33 2.43
N LYS A 43 8.18 7.19 1.34
CA LYS A 43 8.47 7.88 0.08
C LYS A 43 8.52 9.39 0.26
N MET A 44 7.53 9.96 0.94
CA MET A 44 7.45 11.41 1.17
C MET A 44 8.63 11.91 2.01
N ARG A 45 9.02 11.15 3.05
CA ARG A 45 10.21 11.47 3.86
C ARG A 45 11.50 11.45 3.04
N ASN A 46 11.67 10.44 2.18
CA ASN A 46 12.85 10.31 1.33
C ASN A 46 12.90 11.32 0.19
N SER A 47 11.75 11.83 -0.26
CA SER A 47 11.67 12.86 -1.31
C SER A 47 11.94 14.28 -0.78
N ASN A 48 11.84 14.50 0.54
CA ASN A 48 12.08 15.78 1.21
C ASN A 48 13.51 15.92 1.78
N LYS A 49 14.42 15.03 1.41
CA LYS A 49 15.85 15.04 1.79
C LYS A 49 16.71 15.36 0.57
#